data_AF-A0A497KPS2-F1
#
_entry.id   AF-A0A497KPS2-F1
#
_cell.length_a   1.000
_cell.length_b   1.000
_cell.length_c   1.000
_cell.angle_alpha   90.00
_cell.angle_beta   90.00
_cell.angle_gamma   90.00
#
_symmetry.space_group_name_H-M   'P 1'
#
loop_
_entity.id
_entity.type
_entity.pdbx_description
1 polymer ?
#
loop_
_entity_poly.entity_id
_entity_poly.type
_entity_poly.pdbx_seq_one_letter_code
_entity_poly.pdbx_strand_id
1 'polypeptide(L)' 'TLRICPRCGYSNVYDGKFCSRCGLALDIKAAAWIEEARKKTDSVMDILMKDDEFKELLLKKLKEYRLTD' A
#
# COMPACT_ATOMS: atom_id res chain seq x y z
N THR A 1 -22.07 -17.29 -6.46
CA THR A 1 -20.93 -18.21 -6.26
C THR A 1 -19.87 -17.51 -5.44
N LEU A 2 -19.20 -18.18 -4.50
CA LEU A 2 -18.12 -17.55 -3.72
C LEU A 2 -16.93 -17.18 -4.62
N ARG A 3 -16.16 -16.17 -4.21
CA ARG A 3 -14.95 -15.72 -4.90
C ARG A 3 -13.71 -16.07 -4.07
N ILE A 4 -12.90 -16.99 -4.57
CA ILE A 4 -11.67 -17.41 -3.89
C ILE A 4 -10.57 -16.39 -4.15
N CYS A 5 -9.92 -15.90 -3.09
CA CYS A 5 -8.79 -14.99 -3.20
C CYS A 5 -7.55 -15.74 -3.75
N PRO A 6 -6.94 -15.30 -4.86
CA PRO A 6 -5.79 -15.99 -5.45
C PRO A 6 -4.51 -15.85 -4.61
N ARG A 7 -4.43 -14.88 -3.70
CA ARG A 7 -3.24 -14.68 -2.84
C ARG A 7 -3.27 -15.53 -1.57
N CYS A 8 -4.43 -15.69 -0.94
CA CYS A 8 -4.51 -16.32 0.39
C CYS A 8 -5.54 -17.45 0.49
N GLY A 9 -6.23 -17.79 -0.60
CA GLY A 9 -7.22 -18.87 -0.65
C GLY A 9 -8.54 -18.61 0.07
N TYR A 10 -8.71 -17.44 0.71
CA TYR A 10 -9.94 -17.14 1.47
C TYR A 10 -11.16 -17.05 0.55
N SER A 11 -12.29 -17.61 1.00
CA SER A 11 -13.58 -17.56 0.30
C SER A 11 -14.31 -16.27 0.63
N ASN A 12 -14.42 -15.36 -0.34
CA ASN A 12 -15.12 -14.09 -0.19
C ASN A 12 -16.51 -14.16 -0.83
N VAL A 13 -17.36 -13.21 -0.46
CA VAL A 13 -18.63 -12.95 -1.16
C VAL A 13 -18.36 -12.61 -2.63
N TYR A 14 -19.30 -12.96 -3.51
CA TYR A 14 -19.14 -12.86 -4.96
C TYR A 14 -18.76 -11.45 -5.44
N ASP A 15 -19.39 -10.45 -4.84
CA ASP A 15 -19.26 -9.01 -5.13
C ASP A 15 -18.17 -8.33 -4.28
N GLY A 16 -17.39 -9.10 -3.52
CA GLY A 16 -16.29 -8.59 -2.71
C GLY A 16 -15.23 -7.93 -3.58
N LYS A 17 -15.07 -6.61 -3.43
CA LYS A 17 -14.03 -5.81 -4.13
C LYS A 17 -12.62 -6.08 -3.60
N PHE A 18 -12.51 -6.44 -2.34
CA PHE A 18 -11.27 -6.74 -1.64
C PHE A 18 -11.40 -8.06 -0.88
N CYS A 19 -10.27 -8.74 -0.66
CA CYS A 19 -10.24 -9.89 0.21
C CYS A 19 -10.33 -9.45 1.68
N SER A 20 -11.35 -9.91 2.40
CA SER A 20 -11.54 -9.58 3.82
C SER A 20 -10.43 -10.11 4.73
N ARG A 21 -9.59 -11.03 4.25
CA ARG A 21 -8.49 -11.61 5.01
C ARG A 21 -7.14 -10.94 4.75
N CYS A 22 -6.81 -10.64 3.50
CA CYS A 22 -5.48 -10.14 3.13
C CYS A 22 -5.47 -8.78 2.44
N GLY A 23 -6.64 -8.17 2.23
CA GLY A 23 -6.77 -6.84 1.60
C GLY A 23 -6.54 -6.81 0.08
N LEU A 24 -6.19 -7.94 -0.56
CA LEU A 24 -5.99 -7.97 -2.02
C LEU A 24 -7.24 -7.46 -2.74
N ALA A 25 -7.07 -6.49 -3.64
CA ALA A 25 -8.12 -6.10 -4.57
C ALA A 25 -8.48 -7.28 -5.46
N LEU A 26 -9.73 -7.71 -5.40
CA LEU A 26 -10.29 -8.74 -6.24
C LEU A 26 -10.92 -8.10 -7.49
N ASP A 27 -11.41 -6.88 -7.41
CA ASP A 27 -11.99 -6.16 -8.55
C ASP A 27 -10.96 -5.27 -9.27
N ILE A 28 -11.07 -5.15 -10.60
CA ILE A 28 -10.12 -4.36 -11.39
C ILE A 28 -10.25 -2.85 -11.15
N LYS A 29 -11.47 -2.35 -10.91
CA LYS A 29 -11.67 -0.93 -10.56
C LYS A 29 -11.12 -0.64 -9.16
N ALA A 30 -11.32 -1.58 -8.24
CA ALA A 30 -10.71 -1.52 -6.92
C ALA A 30 -9.18 -1.51 -6.98
N ALA A 31 -8.59 -2.34 -7.84
CA ALA A 31 -7.14 -2.36 -8.07
C ALA A 31 -6.64 -1.04 -8.68
N ALA A 32 -7.32 -0.52 -9.70
CA ALA A 32 -6.97 0.75 -10.34
C ALA A 32 -7.03 1.93 -9.36
N TRP A 33 -8.07 1.98 -8.51
CA TRP A 33 -8.20 3.00 -7.47
C TRP A 33 -7.07 2.95 -6.44
N ILE A 34 -6.69 1.75 -5.98
CA ILE A 34 -5.54 1.59 -5.07
C ILE A 34 -4.25 2.08 -5.73
N GLU A 35 -4.02 1.74 -7.00
CA GLU A 35 -2.81 2.17 -7.71
C GLU A 35 -2.74 3.69 -7.87
N GLU A 36 -3.88 4.34 -8.14
CA GLU A 36 -3.93 5.79 -8.24
C GLU A 36 -3.70 6.49 -6.88
N ALA A 37 -4.26 5.93 -5.81
CA ALA A 37 -3.98 6.39 -4.45
C ALA A 37 -2.49 6.22 -4.10
N ARG A 38 -1.88 5.08 -4.47
CA ARG A 38 -0.45 4.80 -4.25
C ARG A 38 0.44 5.81 -4.99
N LYS A 39 0.15 6.10 -6.26
CA LYS A 39 0.88 7.11 -7.04
C LYS A 39 0.85 8.50 -6.39
N LYS A 40 -0.29 8.88 -5.80
CA LYS A 40 -0.40 10.14 -5.08
C LYS A 40 0.51 10.16 -3.85
N THR A 41 0.56 9.06 -3.08
CA THR A 41 1.46 8.93 -1.94
C THR A 41 2.92 8.98 -2.36
N ASP A 42 3.31 8.28 -3.43
CA ASP A 42 4.67 8.29 -3.97
C ASP A 42 5.08 9.74 -4.35
N SER A 43 4.21 10.48 -5.03
CA SER A 43 4.48 11.88 -5.38
C SER A 43 4.62 12.79 -4.16
N VAL A 44 3.85 12.57 -3.10
CA VAL A 44 4.00 13.34 -1.85
C VAL A 44 5.36 13.04 -1.22
N MET A 45 5.77 11.77 -1.19
CA MET A 45 7.08 11.40 -0.63
C MET A 45 8.23 11.98 -1.44
N ASP A 46 8.13 12.02 -2.77
CA ASP A 46 9.12 12.66 -3.65
C ASP A 46 9.26 14.17 -3.37
N ILE A 47 8.16 14.84 -3.00
CA ILE A 47 8.19 16.25 -2.61
C ILE A 47 8.86 16.40 -1.24
N LEU A 48 8.46 15.59 -0.26
CA LEU A 48 9.03 15.64 1.10
C LEU A 48 10.53 15.33 1.12
N MET A 49 11.01 14.43 0.26
CA MET A 49 12.42 14.07 0.16
C MET A 49 13.32 15.16 -0.42
N LYS A 50 12.74 16.17 -1.05
CA LYS A 50 13.48 17.36 -1.52
C LYS A 50 13.70 18.38 -0.41
N ASP A 51 13.02 18.22 0.71
CA ASP A 51 13.22 19.03 1.91
C ASP A 51 14.34 18.39 2.75
N ASP A 52 15.44 19.12 2.94
CA ASP A 52 16.63 18.61 3.62
C ASP A 52 16.35 18.34 5.11
N GLU A 53 15.54 19.17 5.78
CA GLU A 53 15.17 18.98 7.19
C GLU A 53 14.39 17.66 7.37
N PHE A 54 13.39 17.42 6.52
CA PHE A 54 12.61 16.19 6.55
C PHE A 54 13.48 14.96 6.26
N LYS A 55 14.37 15.06 5.25
CA LYS A 55 15.27 13.97 4.87
C LYS A 55 16.23 13.60 6.01
N GLU A 56 16.83 14.57 6.68
CA GLU A 56 17.69 14.33 7.84
C GLU A 56 16.93 13.69 9.00
N LEU A 57 15.73 14.21 9.32
CA LEU A 57 14.87 13.65 10.35
C LEU A 57 14.51 12.19 10.05
N LEU A 58 14.16 11.89 8.80
CA LEU A 58 13.82 10.54 8.37
C LEU A 58 15.01 9.59 8.53
N LEU A 59 16.20 9.97 8.06
CA LEU A 59 17.42 9.16 8.21
C LEU A 59 17.74 8.90 9.68
N LYS A 60 17.56 9.90 10.55
CA LYS A 60 17.70 9.73 11.99
C LYS A 60 16.73 8.68 12.54
N LYS A 61 15.45 8.75 12.18
CA LYS A 61 14.43 7.77 12.61
C LYS A 61 14.70 6.37 12.07
N LEU A 62 15.10 6.24 10.82
CA LEU A 62 15.44 4.95 10.22
C LEU A 62 16.58 4.26 10.96
N LYS A 63 17.63 5.01 11.36
CA LYS A 63 18.71 4.50 12.21
C LYS A 63 18.23 4.12 13.60
N GLU A 64 17.45 4.98 14.26
CA GLU A 64 16.86 4.70 15.59
C GLU A 64 16.06 3.38 15.59
N TYR A 65 15.32 3.10 14.50
CA TYR A 65 14.53 1.87 14.36
C TYR A 65 15.28 0.69 13.73
N ARG A 66 16.54 0.85 13.32
CA ARG A 66 17.35 -0.16 12.62
C ARG A 66 16.70 -0.65 11.32
N LEU A 67 16.13 0.28 10.57
CA LEU A 67 15.52 0.05 9.26
C LEU A 67 16.48 0.31 8.09
N THR A 68 17.65 0.88 8.39
CA THR A 68 18.77 1.08 7.46
C THR A 68 20.08 0.77 8.19
N ASP A 69 21.11 0.41 7.43
CA ASP A 69 22.48 0.23 7.93
C ASP A 69 23.09 1.52 8.51
#